data_AF-A0A9E4BZV3-F1
#
_entry.id   AF-A0A9E4BZV3-F1
#
_cell.length_a   1.000
_cell.length_b   1.000
_cell.length_c   1.000
_cell.angle_alpha   90.00
_cell.angle_beta   90.00
_cell.angle_gamma   90.00
#
_symmetry.space_group_name_H-M   'P 1'
#
loop_
_entity.id
_entity.type
_entity.pdbx_description
1 polymer ?
#
loop_
_entity_poly.entity_id
_entity_poly.type
_entity_poly.pdbx_seq_one_letter_code
_entity_poly.pdbx_strand_id
1 'polypeptide(L)'
;FAMPHVANSLKLSGQIEGRRRYLFWGMLLALLAGIGGALWMLMHLAYTYGAINLRPPNFIWLPNYVYDYTATQMSSPSPPNWLGWFHTGVGGGVMGLLMMARRYWVWWPLHPIGFPISSTFHWMAFNAFLAWLIKGPILHYGGVLLLGDDPRALCDLRHLLDHRHPHWHGRQRAVRLRSDGDALDNRTAGRRPRRLC
;
A
#
# COMPACT_ATOMS: atom_id res chain seq x y z
N PHE A 1 -8.98 -5.44 -1.62
CA PHE A 1 -8.57 -4.89 -0.31
C PHE A 1 -7.89 -3.54 -0.49
N ALA A 2 -8.56 -2.41 -0.20
CA ALA A 2 -8.00 -1.07 -0.43
C ALA A 2 -7.17 -0.53 0.75
N MET A 3 -7.43 -1.00 1.98
CA MET A 3 -6.85 -0.48 3.22
C MET A 3 -5.31 -0.40 3.29
N PRO A 4 -4.53 -1.44 2.90
CA PRO A 4 -3.06 -1.34 2.96
C PRO A 4 -2.51 -0.33 1.95
N HIS A 5 -3.16 -0.16 0.80
CA HIS A 5 -2.77 0.84 -0.19
C HIS A 5 -3.00 2.26 0.35
N VAL A 6 -4.17 2.51 0.95
CA VAL A 6 -4.49 3.81 1.56
C VAL A 6 -3.55 4.12 2.73
N ALA A 7 -3.23 3.14 3.58
CA ALA A 7 -2.30 3.31 4.69
C ALA A 7 -0.87 3.67 4.23
N ASN A 8 -0.38 3.00 3.18
CA ASN A 8 0.92 3.29 2.59
C ASN A 8 0.95 4.66 1.89
N SER A 9 -0.11 5.01 1.15
CA SER A 9 -0.26 6.32 0.53
C SER A 9 -0.30 7.45 1.57
N LEU A 10 -0.96 7.24 2.71
CA LEU A 10 -1.00 8.22 3.80
C LEU A 10 0.38 8.43 4.44
N LYS A 11 1.15 7.35 4.64
CA LYS A 11 2.53 7.43 5.15
C LYS A 11 3.44 8.21 4.19
N LEU A 12 3.34 7.95 2.88
CA LEU A 12 4.07 8.71 1.87
C LEU A 12 3.65 10.19 1.82
N SER A 13 2.36 10.50 2.02
CA SER A 13 1.86 11.88 2.03
C SER A 13 2.44 12.75 3.15
N GLY A 14 2.93 12.13 4.22
CA GLY A 14 3.60 12.83 5.33
C GLY A 14 5.01 13.32 5.01
N GLN A 15 5.67 12.75 4.00
CA GLN A 15 7.05 13.10 3.60
C GLN A 15 7.09 14.15 2.48
N ILE A 16 5.94 14.55 1.93
CA ILE A 16 5.84 15.52 0.84
C ILE A 16 5.51 16.89 1.42
N GLU A 17 6.44 17.85 1.31
CA GLU A 17 6.18 19.26 1.63
C GLU A 17 5.29 19.88 0.54
N GLY A 18 4.01 20.12 0.85
CA GLY A 18 3.05 20.68 -0.11
C GLY A 18 1.60 20.73 0.37
N ARG A 19 0.70 21.26 -0.47
CA ARG A 19 -0.73 21.39 -0.15
C ARG A 19 -1.43 20.02 -0.27
N ARG A 20 -1.46 19.27 0.83
CA ARG A 20 -2.05 17.91 0.98
C ARG A 20 -3.40 17.71 0.31
N ARG A 21 -4.23 18.76 0.23
CA ARG A 21 -5.53 18.75 -0.46
C ARG A 21 -5.46 18.32 -1.92
N TYR A 22 -4.42 18.71 -2.68
CA TYR A 22 -4.32 18.35 -4.09
C TYR A 22 -3.97 16.87 -4.29
N LEU A 23 -3.24 16.25 -3.36
CA LEU A 23 -2.94 14.82 -3.39
C LEU A 23 -4.22 13.99 -3.20
N PHE A 24 -5.08 14.39 -2.26
CA PHE A 24 -6.37 13.73 -2.04
C PHE A 24 -7.25 13.79 -3.28
N TRP A 25 -7.41 14.98 -3.88
CA TRP A 25 -8.19 15.14 -5.10
C TRP A 25 -7.59 14.37 -6.29
N GLY A 26 -6.26 14.33 -6.42
CA GLY A 26 -5.58 13.53 -7.44
C GLY A 26 -5.86 12.03 -7.30
N MET A 27 -5.79 11.49 -6.08
CA MET A 27 -6.12 10.09 -5.81
C MET A 27 -7.59 9.77 -6.11
N LEU A 28 -8.50 10.66 -5.70
CA LEU A 28 -9.93 10.49 -5.95
C LEU A 28 -10.23 10.49 -7.46
N LEU A 29 -9.64 11.43 -8.20
CA LEU A 29 -9.86 11.54 -9.64
C LEU A 29 -9.27 10.34 -10.39
N ALA A 30 -8.09 9.86 -9.98
CA ALA A 30 -7.50 8.63 -10.52
C ALA A 30 -8.39 7.39 -10.25
N LEU A 31 -8.99 7.30 -9.06
CA LEU A 31 -9.91 6.21 -8.72
C LEU A 31 -11.18 6.26 -9.61
N LEU A 32 -11.79 7.43 -9.75
CA LEU A 32 -12.99 7.61 -10.57
C LEU A 32 -12.70 7.35 -12.05
N ALA A 33 -11.57 7.83 -12.57
CA ALA A 33 -11.14 7.56 -13.93
C ALA A 33 -10.86 6.06 -14.16
N GLY A 34 -10.26 5.37 -13.18
CA GLY A 34 -10.05 3.93 -13.24
C GLY A 34 -11.35 3.13 -13.26
N ILE A 35 -12.32 3.49 -12.41
CA ILE A 35 -13.65 2.85 -12.39
C ILE A 35 -14.39 3.09 -13.70
N GLY A 36 -14.42 4.35 -14.18
CA GLY A 36 -15.08 4.70 -15.44
C GLY A 36 -14.45 4.02 -16.65
N GLY A 37 -13.11 4.01 -16.73
CA GLY A 37 -12.38 3.32 -17.78
C GLY A 37 -12.59 1.80 -17.76
N ALA A 38 -12.63 1.19 -16.57
CA ALA A 38 -12.93 -0.23 -16.42
C ALA A 38 -14.35 -0.57 -16.90
N LEU A 39 -15.36 0.22 -16.53
CA LEU A 39 -16.74 0.03 -16.96
C LEU A 39 -16.89 0.19 -18.48
N TRP A 40 -16.28 1.23 -19.05
CA TRP A 40 -16.28 1.47 -20.48
C TRP A 40 -15.67 0.29 -21.23
N MET A 41 -14.47 -0.13 -20.81
CA MET A 41 -13.77 -1.26 -21.43
C MET A 41 -14.59 -2.54 -21.34
N LEU A 42 -15.19 -2.80 -20.17
CA LEU A 42 -16.03 -3.97 -19.94
C LEU A 42 -17.24 -4.00 -20.89
N MET A 43 -17.94 -2.87 -21.03
CA MET A 43 -19.06 -2.75 -21.96
C MET A 43 -18.61 -2.92 -23.41
N HIS A 44 -17.54 -2.24 -23.81
CA HIS A 44 -17.03 -2.36 -25.18
C HIS A 44 -16.69 -3.81 -25.54
N LEU A 45 -16.03 -4.53 -24.62
CA LEU A 45 -15.63 -5.93 -24.82
C LEU A 45 -16.85 -6.88 -24.83
N ALA A 46 -17.84 -6.62 -23.97
CA ALA A 46 -19.08 -7.37 -23.92
C ALA A 46 -19.91 -7.22 -25.21
N TYR A 47 -19.95 -6.01 -25.80
CA TYR A 47 -20.66 -5.75 -27.05
C TYR A 47 -19.95 -6.30 -28.29
N THR A 48 -18.60 -6.27 -28.31
CA THR A 48 -17.81 -6.69 -29.47
C THR A 48 -17.63 -8.21 -29.56
N TYR A 49 -17.30 -8.86 -28.45
CA TYR A 49 -17.00 -10.30 -28.42
C TYR A 49 -18.15 -11.14 -27.87
N GLY A 50 -19.19 -10.50 -27.32
CA GLY A 50 -20.28 -11.16 -26.61
C GLY A 50 -19.85 -11.55 -25.20
N ALA A 51 -20.56 -11.06 -24.19
CA ALA A 51 -20.26 -11.33 -22.77
C ALA A 51 -20.12 -12.84 -22.43
N ILE A 52 -20.79 -13.71 -23.19
CA ILE A 52 -20.75 -15.17 -23.00
C ILE A 52 -19.41 -15.80 -23.43
N ASN A 53 -18.68 -15.16 -24.36
CA ASN A 53 -17.36 -15.61 -24.80
C ASN A 53 -16.22 -15.04 -23.93
N LEU A 54 -16.52 -14.06 -23.09
CA LEU A 54 -15.56 -13.56 -22.09
C LEU A 54 -15.39 -14.59 -20.97
N ARG A 55 -14.36 -14.38 -20.13
CA ARG A 55 -13.94 -15.32 -19.09
C ARG A 55 -15.15 -15.84 -18.29
N PRO A 56 -15.52 -17.14 -18.44
CA PRO A 56 -16.81 -17.65 -17.96
C PRO A 56 -17.12 -17.32 -16.50
N PRO A 57 -16.17 -17.43 -15.53
CA PRO A 57 -16.43 -17.18 -14.11
C PRO A 57 -17.13 -15.86 -13.81
N ASN A 58 -16.81 -14.78 -14.54
CA ASN A 58 -17.33 -13.45 -14.22
C ASN A 58 -18.68 -13.15 -14.86
N PHE A 59 -18.97 -13.72 -16.02
CA PHE A 59 -20.14 -13.35 -16.84
C PHE A 59 -21.25 -14.41 -16.82
N ILE A 60 -20.92 -15.66 -16.50
CA ILE A 60 -21.88 -16.77 -16.50
C ILE A 60 -22.07 -17.28 -15.08
N TRP A 61 -21.00 -17.74 -14.42
CA TRP A 61 -21.15 -18.42 -13.13
C TRP A 61 -21.55 -17.48 -12.00
N LEU A 62 -20.84 -16.36 -11.83
CA LEU A 62 -21.08 -15.44 -10.72
C LEU A 62 -22.47 -14.78 -10.76
N PRO A 63 -22.94 -14.24 -11.90
CA PRO A 63 -24.24 -13.57 -11.96
C PRO A 63 -25.40 -14.54 -11.75
N ASN A 64 -25.36 -15.72 -12.39
CA ASN A 64 -26.39 -16.74 -12.23
C ASN A 64 -26.41 -17.29 -10.80
N TYR A 65 -25.24 -17.59 -10.22
CA TYR A 65 -25.17 -18.07 -8.84
C TYR A 65 -25.80 -17.08 -7.85
N VAL A 66 -25.50 -15.78 -7.97
CA VAL A 66 -26.08 -14.77 -7.08
C VAL A 66 -27.59 -14.67 -7.27
N TYR A 67 -28.07 -14.66 -8.52
CA TYR A 67 -29.49 -14.57 -8.83
C TYR A 67 -30.26 -15.78 -8.29
N ASP A 68 -29.79 -17.00 -8.61
CA ASP A 68 -30.38 -18.26 -8.16
C ASP A 68 -30.34 -18.37 -6.63
N TYR A 69 -29.24 -17.96 -6.00
CA TYR A 69 -29.14 -17.90 -4.55
C TYR A 69 -30.19 -16.96 -3.94
N THR A 70 -30.34 -15.74 -4.47
CA THR A 70 -31.36 -14.82 -3.96
C THR A 70 -32.78 -15.31 -4.19
N ALA A 71 -33.06 -15.91 -5.36
CA ALA A 71 -34.38 -16.43 -5.71
C ALA A 71 -34.75 -17.63 -4.83
N THR A 72 -33.79 -18.52 -4.54
CA THR A 72 -33.99 -19.66 -3.63
C THR A 72 -34.19 -19.21 -2.19
N GLN A 73 -33.44 -18.22 -1.71
CA GLN A 73 -33.64 -17.68 -0.35
C GLN A 73 -34.98 -16.95 -0.18
N MET A 74 -35.49 -16.30 -1.24
CA MET A 74 -36.81 -15.65 -1.22
C MET A 74 -37.97 -16.64 -1.27
N SER A 75 -37.82 -17.72 -2.03
CA SER A 75 -38.88 -18.73 -2.21
C SER A 75 -38.92 -19.78 -1.11
N SER A 76 -37.82 -20.00 -0.38
CA SER A 76 -37.74 -20.97 0.72
C SER A 76 -36.94 -20.38 1.87
N PRO A 77 -37.60 -19.71 2.84
CA PRO A 77 -36.93 -19.24 4.05
C PRO A 77 -36.34 -20.44 4.80
N SER A 78 -35.02 -20.52 4.83
CA SER A 78 -34.32 -21.61 5.51
C SER A 78 -34.55 -21.52 7.03
N PRO A 79 -34.89 -22.62 7.72
CA PRO A 79 -34.95 -22.63 9.17
C PRO A 79 -33.58 -22.30 9.79
N PRO A 80 -33.54 -21.80 11.04
CA PRO A 80 -32.27 -21.47 11.69
C PRO A 80 -31.31 -22.67 11.72
N ASN A 81 -30.17 -22.52 11.06
CA ASN A 81 -29.14 -23.56 11.05
C ASN A 81 -28.36 -23.54 12.38
N TRP A 82 -28.89 -24.23 13.38
CA TRP A 82 -28.28 -24.37 14.71
C TRP A 82 -26.85 -24.92 14.67
N LEU A 83 -26.58 -25.85 13.75
CA LEU A 83 -25.25 -26.41 13.58
C LEU A 83 -24.27 -25.36 13.04
N GLY A 84 -24.70 -24.49 12.14
CA GLY A 84 -23.92 -23.35 11.65
C GLY A 84 -23.59 -22.34 12.75
N TRP A 85 -24.54 -22.06 13.64
CA TRP A 85 -24.31 -21.22 14.82
C TRP A 85 -23.31 -21.85 15.80
N PHE A 86 -23.37 -23.16 16.01
CA PHE A 86 -22.40 -23.88 16.83
C PHE A 86 -20.98 -23.75 16.27
N HIS A 87 -20.77 -24.02 14.98
CA HIS A 87 -19.47 -23.87 14.33
C HIS A 87 -18.97 -22.41 14.37
N THR A 88 -19.87 -21.44 14.21
CA THR A 88 -19.53 -20.01 14.33
C THR A 88 -19.08 -19.66 15.74
N GLY A 89 -19.75 -20.19 16.76
CA GLY A 89 -19.36 -20.04 18.16
C GLY A 89 -18.00 -20.66 18.47
N VAL A 90 -17.73 -21.87 17.97
CA VAL A 90 -16.43 -22.53 18.13
C VAL A 90 -15.32 -21.75 17.43
N GLY A 91 -15.52 -21.36 16.17
CA GLY A 91 -14.54 -20.56 15.42
C GLY A 91 -14.27 -19.19 16.05
N GLY A 92 -15.33 -18.52 16.51
CA GLY A 92 -15.23 -17.25 17.24
C GLY A 92 -14.52 -17.41 18.59
N GLY A 93 -14.80 -18.50 19.32
CA GLY A 93 -14.14 -18.82 20.58
C GLY A 93 -12.64 -19.10 20.41
N VAL A 94 -12.27 -19.90 19.41
CA VAL A 94 -10.86 -20.16 19.06
C VAL A 94 -10.16 -18.86 18.67
N MET A 95 -10.80 -18.04 17.81
CA MET A 95 -10.21 -16.75 17.40
C MET A 95 -10.07 -15.78 18.58
N GLY A 96 -11.05 -15.74 19.48
CA GLY A 96 -11.01 -14.95 20.71
C GLY A 96 -9.88 -15.40 21.64
N LEU A 97 -9.70 -16.72 21.80
CA LEU A 97 -8.60 -17.31 22.55
C LEU A 97 -7.24 -16.92 21.94
N LEU A 98 -7.09 -17.01 20.62
CA LEU A 98 -5.87 -16.61 19.92
C LEU A 98 -5.59 -15.10 20.08
N MET A 99 -6.62 -14.25 20.02
CA MET A 99 -6.48 -12.82 20.29
C MET A 99 -6.05 -12.55 21.74
N MET A 100 -6.60 -13.28 22.69
CA MET A 100 -6.27 -13.15 24.11
C MET A 100 -4.83 -13.63 24.39
N ALA A 101 -4.45 -14.78 23.85
CA ALA A 101 -3.10 -15.32 23.91
C ALA A 101 -2.07 -14.34 23.34
N ARG A 102 -2.37 -13.69 22.21
CA ARG A 102 -1.51 -12.63 21.64
C ARG A 102 -1.41 -11.40 22.54
N ARG A 103 -2.49 -11.03 23.25
CA ARG A 103 -2.49 -9.89 24.18
C ARG A 103 -1.58 -10.15 25.38
N TYR A 104 -1.59 -11.37 25.91
CA TYR A 104 -0.80 -11.72 27.08
C TYR A 104 0.64 -12.13 26.74
N TRP A 105 0.89 -12.82 25.63
CA TRP A 105 2.20 -13.37 25.29
C TRP A 105 2.77 -12.72 24.02
N VAL A 106 3.49 -11.61 24.23
CA VAL A 106 4.08 -10.78 23.17
C VAL A 106 5.17 -11.51 22.38
N TRP A 107 5.75 -12.60 22.91
CA TRP A 107 6.80 -13.37 22.22
C TRP A 107 6.27 -14.40 21.21
N TRP A 108 4.96 -14.67 21.17
CA TRP A 108 4.42 -15.78 20.36
C TRP A 108 4.53 -15.46 18.85
N PRO A 109 5.27 -16.26 18.03
CA PRO A 109 5.43 -16.00 16.59
C PRO A 109 4.18 -16.30 15.74
N LEU A 110 3.10 -16.80 16.35
CA LEU A 110 1.90 -17.26 15.64
C LEU A 110 0.96 -16.09 15.42
N HIS A 111 1.03 -15.49 14.23
CA HIS A 111 0.17 -14.36 13.89
C HIS A 111 -1.28 -14.86 13.70
N PRO A 112 -2.28 -14.34 14.45
CA PRO A 112 -3.68 -14.77 14.34
C PRO A 112 -4.32 -14.53 12.96
N ILE A 113 -3.62 -13.87 12.04
CA ILE A 113 -4.06 -13.69 10.65
C ILE A 113 -3.87 -15.01 9.87
N GLY A 114 -2.94 -15.87 10.26
CA GLY A 114 -2.72 -17.18 9.62
C GLY A 114 -3.91 -18.14 9.75
N PHE A 115 -4.64 -18.08 10.87
CA PHE A 115 -5.81 -18.93 11.12
C PHE A 115 -6.93 -18.70 10.09
N PRO A 116 -7.46 -17.48 9.87
CA PRO A 116 -8.46 -17.22 8.84
C PRO A 116 -7.91 -17.31 7.40
N ILE A 117 -6.62 -17.07 7.17
CA ILE A 117 -6.02 -17.27 5.84
C ILE A 117 -5.99 -18.76 5.49
N SER A 118 -5.67 -19.62 6.45
CA SER A 118 -5.61 -21.08 6.25
C SER A 118 -6.95 -21.69 5.84
N SER A 119 -8.07 -21.14 6.33
CA SER A 119 -9.42 -21.63 6.00
C SER A 119 -9.94 -21.16 4.64
N THR A 120 -9.36 -20.09 4.08
CA THR A 120 -9.91 -19.46 2.86
C THR A 120 -9.09 -19.84 1.62
N PHE A 121 -7.75 -19.87 1.73
CA PHE A 121 -6.88 -20.16 0.60
C PHE A 121 -5.68 -21.00 1.04
N HIS A 122 -5.84 -22.32 0.99
CA HIS A 122 -4.86 -23.29 1.48
C HIS A 122 -3.46 -23.09 0.84
N TRP A 123 -3.43 -22.67 -0.43
CA TRP A 123 -2.22 -22.38 -1.20
C TRP A 123 -1.55 -21.05 -0.81
N MET A 124 -2.30 -20.06 -0.33
CA MET A 124 -1.71 -18.80 0.18
C MET A 124 -1.06 -19.02 1.55
N ALA A 125 -1.60 -19.91 2.38
CA ALA A 125 -1.01 -20.25 3.67
C ALA A 125 0.40 -20.86 3.51
N PHE A 126 0.59 -21.73 2.52
CA PHE A 126 1.90 -22.28 2.20
C PHE A 126 2.91 -21.22 1.76
N ASN A 127 2.50 -20.29 0.87
CA ASN A 127 3.35 -19.18 0.44
C ASN A 127 3.70 -18.23 1.59
N ALA A 128 2.75 -17.95 2.49
CA ALA A 128 2.98 -17.12 3.67
C ALA A 128 3.95 -17.80 4.66
N PHE A 129 3.82 -19.12 4.84
CA PHE A 129 4.77 -19.92 5.64
C PHE A 129 6.17 -19.88 5.02
N LEU A 130 6.28 -20.06 3.70
CA LEU A 130 7.56 -20.01 2.99
C LEU A 130 8.22 -18.62 3.10
N ALA A 131 7.43 -17.55 2.96
CA ALA A 131 7.93 -16.18 3.15
C ALA A 131 8.43 -15.94 4.58
N TRP A 132 7.74 -16.49 5.59
CA TRP A 132 8.18 -16.42 6.99
C TRP A 132 9.46 -17.24 7.24
N LEU A 133 9.53 -18.47 6.70
CA LEU A 133 10.69 -19.36 6.80
C LEU A 133 11.95 -18.73 6.21
N ILE A 134 11.82 -17.98 5.12
CA ILE A 134 12.95 -17.30 4.47
C ILE A 134 13.29 -16.00 5.23
N LYS A 135 12.28 -15.22 5.62
CA LYS A 135 12.47 -13.90 6.24
C LYS A 135 13.00 -13.98 7.67
N GLY A 136 12.61 -15.00 8.45
CA GLY A 136 13.07 -15.20 9.82
C GLY A 136 14.59 -15.29 9.94
N PRO A 137 15.24 -16.23 9.23
CA PRO A 137 16.70 -16.34 9.17
C PRO A 137 17.37 -15.09 8.61
N ILE A 138 16.82 -14.47 7.56
CA ILE A 138 17.40 -13.25 6.98
C ILE A 138 17.43 -12.10 8.00
N LEU A 139 16.39 -11.93 8.83
CA LEU A 139 16.37 -10.90 9.87
C LEU A 139 17.23 -11.27 11.08
N HIS A 140 17.34 -12.56 11.41
CA HIS A 140 18.14 -13.04 12.53
C HIS A 140 19.65 -13.02 12.23
N TYR A 141 20.05 -13.30 10.99
CA TYR A 141 21.45 -13.36 10.57
C TYR A 141 21.93 -12.12 9.81
N GLY A 142 21.03 -11.34 9.20
CA GLY A 142 21.35 -10.15 8.38
C GLY A 142 21.05 -8.81 9.05
N GLY A 143 20.89 -8.78 10.38
CA GLY A 143 20.37 -7.63 11.14
C GLY A 143 20.94 -6.28 10.71
N VAL A 144 20.07 -5.36 10.27
CA VAL A 144 20.22 -3.88 10.11
C VAL A 144 21.54 -3.34 9.52
N LEU A 145 22.45 -4.18 9.04
CA LEU A 145 23.76 -3.75 8.54
C LEU A 145 23.77 -3.58 7.02
N LEU A 146 22.81 -4.21 6.31
CA LEU A 146 22.67 -4.09 4.85
C LEU A 146 21.54 -3.15 4.40
N LEU A 147 20.66 -2.73 5.32
CA LEU A 147 19.63 -1.71 5.09
C LEU A 147 19.86 -0.48 5.99
N GLY A 148 21.07 -0.34 6.52
CA GLY A 148 21.54 0.96 6.99
C GLY A 148 21.88 1.77 5.75
N ASP A 149 21.02 2.71 5.39
CA ASP A 149 21.47 3.97 4.82
C ASP A 149 22.56 4.49 5.75
N ASP A 150 23.83 4.14 5.51
CA ASP A 150 24.93 4.66 6.29
C ASP A 150 25.12 6.12 5.83
N PRO A 151 24.76 7.13 6.64
CA PRO A 151 24.88 8.52 6.22
C PRO A 151 26.35 8.89 5.94
N ARG A 152 27.30 8.09 6.42
CA ARG A 152 28.72 8.24 6.12
C ARG A 152 29.07 7.85 4.69
N ALA A 153 28.45 6.80 4.14
CA ALA A 153 28.68 6.37 2.75
C ALA A 153 28.09 7.38 1.75
N LEU A 154 26.95 8.01 2.07
CA LEU A 154 26.37 9.08 1.26
C LEU A 154 27.19 10.38 1.30
N CYS A 155 27.80 10.71 2.45
CA CYS A 155 28.73 11.85 2.55
C CYS A 155 30.01 11.60 1.73
N ASP A 156 30.55 10.39 1.78
CA ASP A 156 31.78 10.04 1.05
C ASP A 156 31.53 9.99 -0.47
N LEU A 157 30.39 9.44 -0.91
CA LEU A 157 30.01 9.44 -2.32
C LEU A 157 29.70 10.85 -2.84
N ARG A 158 29.15 11.73 -2.01
CA ARG A 158 28.91 13.14 -2.37
C ARG A 158 30.21 13.93 -2.49
N HIS A 159 31.19 13.66 -1.62
CA HIS A 159 32.52 14.27 -1.72
C HIS A 159 33.29 13.78 -2.95
N LEU A 160 33.08 12.52 -3.37
CA LEU A 160 33.68 11.94 -4.58
C LEU A 160 32.99 12.40 -5.88
N LEU A 161 31.68 12.65 -5.85
CA LEU A 161 30.93 13.20 -7.00
C LEU A 161 31.20 14.69 -7.23
N ASP A 162 31.49 15.47 -6.18
CA ASP A 162 31.79 16.91 -6.29
C ASP A 162 33.15 17.17 -7.00
N HIS A 163 34.11 16.24 -6.85
CA HIS A 163 35.39 16.34 -7.55
C HIS A 163 35.37 15.90 -9.02
N ARG A 164 34.29 15.28 -9.51
CA ARG A 164 34.23 14.66 -10.86
C ARG A 164 33.55 15.50 -11.94
N HIS A 165 32.92 16.63 -11.64
CA HIS A 165 32.28 17.47 -12.66
C HIS A 165 32.48 18.99 -12.46
N PRO A 166 33.58 19.59 -12.97
CA PRO A 166 33.82 21.03 -12.87
C PRO A 166 33.00 21.92 -13.83
N HIS A 167 32.12 21.36 -14.69
CA HIS A 167 31.73 22.07 -15.93
C HIS A 167 30.23 22.41 -16.13
N TRP A 168 29.32 22.15 -15.17
CA TRP A 168 27.88 22.38 -15.40
C TRP A 168 27.21 23.52 -14.60
N HIS A 169 27.96 24.35 -13.87
CA HIS A 169 27.41 25.48 -13.10
C HIS A 169 27.43 26.85 -13.82
N GLY A 170 27.28 26.84 -15.16
CA GLY A 170 27.27 28.06 -15.98
C GLY A 170 25.89 28.68 -16.23
N ARG A 171 24.78 27.92 -16.08
CA ARG A 171 23.48 28.36 -16.62
C ARG A 171 22.39 28.72 -15.60
N GLN A 172 22.61 28.45 -14.31
CA GLN A 172 21.61 28.71 -13.24
C GLN A 172 21.85 30.03 -12.49
N ARG A 173 23.00 30.70 -12.68
CA ARG A 173 23.33 31.97 -12.01
C ARG A 173 22.70 33.21 -12.68
N ALA A 174 22.34 33.14 -13.96
CA ALA A 174 21.83 34.30 -14.69
C ALA A 174 20.38 34.67 -14.34
N VAL A 175 19.55 33.71 -13.92
CA VAL A 175 18.13 33.99 -13.58
C VAL A 175 17.98 34.54 -12.16
N ARG A 176 18.89 34.18 -11.24
CA ARG A 176 18.82 34.63 -9.83
C ARG A 176 19.30 36.07 -9.63
N LEU A 177 20.27 36.53 -10.44
CA LEU A 177 20.79 37.90 -10.35
C LEU A 177 19.81 38.97 -10.87
N ARG A 178 18.81 38.60 -11.69
CA ARG A 178 17.77 39.56 -12.10
C ARG A 178 16.67 39.75 -11.05
N SER A 179 16.46 38.77 -10.17
CA SER A 179 15.50 38.88 -9.07
C SER A 179 16.09 39.54 -7.81
N ASP A 180 17.42 39.54 -7.64
CA ASP A 180 18.08 40.14 -6.48
C ASP A 180 18.37 41.65 -6.67
N GLY A 181 18.37 42.15 -7.90
CA GLY A 181 18.50 43.60 -8.18
C GLY A 181 17.32 44.41 -7.63
N ASP A 182 16.12 43.82 -7.60
CA ASP A 182 14.90 44.47 -7.08
C ASP A 182 14.76 44.32 -5.55
N ALA A 183 15.61 43.51 -4.90
CA ALA A 183 15.53 43.23 -3.46
C ALA A 183 16.62 43.92 -2.61
N LEU A 184 17.64 44.49 -3.25
CA LEU A 184 18.81 45.09 -2.58
C LEU A 184 18.64 46.56 -2.18
N ASP A 185 17.50 47.20 -2.46
CA ASP A 185 17.18 48.56 -1.99
C ASP A 185 16.67 48.60 -0.53
N ASN A 186 16.45 47.46 0.14
CA ASN A 186 15.71 47.45 1.42
C ASN A 186 16.35 46.71 2.60
N ARG A 187 17.61 46.24 2.53
CA ARG A 187 18.22 45.51 3.68
C ARG A 187 19.72 45.74 3.88
N THR A 188 20.10 47.01 4.03
CA THR A 188 21.33 47.36 4.77
C THR A 188 21.11 47.22 6.28
N ALA A 189 21.17 46.00 6.81
CA ALA A 189 21.35 45.80 8.26
C ALA A 189 21.87 44.40 8.61
N GLY A 190 23.20 44.32 8.74
CA GLY A 190 23.92 43.48 9.70
C GLY A 190 23.49 42.02 9.91
N ARG A 191 24.29 41.09 9.38
CA ARG A 191 24.88 40.00 10.19
C ARG A 191 25.95 39.23 9.41
N ARG A 192 27.12 39.09 10.04
CA ARG A 192 28.27 38.28 9.59
C ARG A 192 27.92 36.77 9.58
N PRO A 193 28.55 35.96 8.71
CA PRO A 193 28.26 34.54 8.58
C PRO A 193 29.00 33.72 9.65
N ARG A 194 28.28 32.81 10.32
CA ARG A 194 28.89 31.67 11.02
C ARG A 194 29.01 30.52 10.05
N ARG A 195 30.26 30.12 9.78
CA ARG A 195 30.62 28.82 9.23
C ARG A 195 30.30 27.75 10.28
N LEU A 196 29.73 26.62 9.87
CA LEU A 196 29.99 25.29 10.43
C LEU A 196 29.34 24.24 9.53
N CYS A 197 30.00 23.09 9.48
CA CYS A 197 29.75 21.90 8.68
C CYS A 197 28.29 21.46 8.58
#